data_AF-A0A537MKW9-F1
#
_entry.id   AF-A0A537MKW9-F1
#
_cell.length_a   1.000
_cell.length_b   1.000
_cell.length_c   1.000
_cell.angle_alpha   90.00
_cell.angle_beta   90.00
_cell.angle_gamma   90.00
#
_symmetry.space_group_name_H-M   'P 1'
#
loop_
_entity.id
_entity.type
_entity.pdbx_description
1 polymer ?
#
loop_
_entity_poly.entity_id
_entity_poly.type
_entity_poly.pdbx_seq_one_letter_code
_entity_poly.pdbx_strand_id
1 'polypeptide(L)'
;PYYLHHGDLAPGTSHLRTTLEQGQELMRSLRGRVSGLCQPDYVLDIPGGHGKAPVGPNFLAVNDAQEREQPLETRYRISDYCGEVHLYPPKQ
;
A
#
# COMPACT_ATOMS: atom_id res chain seq x y z
N PRO A 1 3.38 12.33 -12.33
CA PRO A 1 2.21 11.47 -12.63
C PRO A 1 1.27 11.58 -11.43
N TYR A 2 -0.04 11.71 -11.67
CA TYR A 2 -0.98 11.99 -10.57
C TYR A 2 -1.65 10.73 -10.04
N TYR A 3 -2.53 10.10 -10.83
CA TYR A 3 -3.21 8.88 -10.43
C TYR A 3 -2.83 7.68 -11.30
N LEU A 4 -2.77 6.52 -10.65
CA LEU A 4 -2.92 5.21 -11.27
C LEU A 4 -4.29 4.68 -10.84
N HIS A 5 -5.22 4.56 -11.78
CA HIS A 5 -6.55 4.03 -11.48
C HIS A 5 -6.54 2.51 -11.46
N HIS A 6 -7.16 1.93 -10.44
CA HIS A 6 -7.59 0.55 -10.49
C HIS A 6 -8.65 0.39 -11.58
N GLY A 7 -8.63 -0.74 -12.28
CA GLY A 7 -9.55 -0.97 -13.38
C GLY A 7 -11.00 -0.97 -12.91
N ASP A 8 -11.83 -0.15 -13.54
CA ASP A 8 -13.27 -0.11 -13.27
C ASP A 8 -13.95 -1.42 -13.69
N LEU A 9 -15.06 -1.72 -13.02
CA LEU A 9 -15.95 -2.84 -13.34
C LEU A 9 -16.85 -2.53 -14.55
N ALA A 10 -16.28 -1.95 -15.60
CA ALA A 10 -17.00 -1.65 -16.83
C ALA A 10 -17.40 -2.94 -17.58
N PRO A 11 -18.58 -2.99 -18.24
CA PRO A 11 -18.97 -4.12 -19.08
C PRO A 11 -17.93 -4.40 -20.19
N GLY A 12 -17.57 -5.67 -20.38
CA GLY A 12 -16.63 -6.11 -21.41
C GLY A 12 -15.15 -6.05 -21.04
N THR A 13 -14.77 -5.49 -19.89
CA THR A 13 -13.35 -5.32 -19.48
C THR A 13 -12.82 -6.43 -18.58
N SER A 14 -13.57 -7.53 -18.40
CA SER A 14 -13.21 -8.59 -17.43
C SER A 14 -11.82 -9.19 -17.66
N HIS A 15 -11.39 -9.30 -18.91
CA HIS A 15 -10.08 -9.82 -19.33
C HIS A 15 -8.91 -8.89 -18.99
N LEU A 16 -9.16 -7.63 -18.63
CA LEU A 16 -8.17 -6.65 -18.21
C LEU A 16 -8.10 -6.51 -16.68
N ARG A 17 -8.93 -7.25 -15.94
CA ARG A 17 -9.02 -7.13 -14.48
C ARG A 17 -7.71 -7.52 -13.82
N THR A 18 -7.25 -6.65 -12.93
CA THR A 18 -6.19 -6.93 -11.97
C THR A 18 -6.78 -7.05 -10.58
N THR A 19 -6.05 -7.66 -9.66
CA THR A 19 -6.41 -7.62 -8.24
C THR A 19 -5.84 -6.37 -7.57
N LEU A 20 -6.38 -6.00 -6.41
CA LEU A 20 -5.83 -4.88 -5.63
C LEU A 20 -4.38 -5.16 -5.21
N GLU A 21 -4.09 -6.40 -4.85
CA GLU A 21 -2.76 -6.87 -4.44
C GLU A 21 -1.75 -6.71 -5.57
N GLN A 22 -2.13 -7.02 -6.81
CA GLN A 22 -1.26 -6.81 -7.98
C GLN A 22 -0.93 -5.34 -8.20
N GLY A 23 -1.93 -4.45 -8.07
CA GLY A 23 -1.69 -3.01 -8.18
C GLY A 23 -0.84 -2.47 -7.03
N GLN A 24 -1.07 -2.94 -5.80
CA GLN A 24 -0.25 -2.58 -4.64
C GLN A 24 1.20 -3.05 -4.79
N GLU A 25 1.42 -4.26 -5.29
CA GLU A 25 2.75 -4.79 -5.55
C GLU A 25 3.47 -4.03 -6.66
N LEU A 26 2.75 -3.68 -7.74
CA LEU A 26 3.29 -2.79 -8.77
C LEU A 26 3.77 -1.48 -8.14
N MET A 27 2.93 -0.84 -7.32
CA MET A 27 3.29 0.42 -6.64
C MET A 27 4.48 0.26 -5.70
N ARG A 28 4.58 -0.85 -4.97
CA ARG A 28 5.75 -1.17 -4.13
C ARG A 28 7.01 -1.30 -4.98
N SER A 29 6.94 -1.96 -6.13
CA SER A 29 8.08 -2.16 -7.03
C SER A 29 8.60 -0.86 -7.66
N LEU A 30 7.74 0.16 -7.81
CA LEU A 30 8.16 1.48 -8.29
C LEU A 30 8.95 2.27 -7.24
N ARG A 31 8.66 2.03 -5.95
CA ARG A 31 9.33 2.68 -4.83
C ARG A 31 10.82 2.35 -4.85
N GLY A 32 11.68 3.38 -4.78
CA GLY A 32 13.13 3.22 -4.85
C GLY A 32 13.71 3.02 -6.25
N ARG A 33 12.88 2.77 -7.28
CA ARG A 33 13.33 2.69 -8.69
C ARG A 33 13.15 3.99 -9.45
N VAL A 34 12.14 4.77 -9.09
CA VAL A 34 11.87 6.08 -9.68
C VAL A 34 11.76 7.16 -8.61
N SER A 35 12.07 8.41 -9.00
CA SER A 35 11.93 9.59 -8.14
C SER A 35 10.53 9.65 -7.51
N GLY A 36 10.44 10.15 -6.27
CA GLY A 36 9.16 10.36 -5.58
C GLY A 36 8.16 11.20 -6.38
N LEU A 37 8.65 12.18 -7.15
CA LEU A 37 7.80 13.00 -8.05
C LEU A 37 7.19 12.19 -9.21
N CYS A 38 7.77 11.04 -9.51
CA CYS A 38 7.32 10.12 -10.55
C CYS A 38 6.44 9.00 -10.00
N GLN A 39 6.10 9.00 -8.72
CA GLN A 39 5.24 7.99 -8.12
C GLN A 39 3.78 8.48 -8.10
N PRO A 40 2.84 7.80 -8.77
CA PRO A 40 1.43 8.16 -8.71
C PRO A 40 0.78 7.72 -7.40
N ASP A 41 -0.41 8.25 -7.11
CA ASP A 41 -1.32 7.69 -6.12
C ASP A 41 -2.15 6.58 -6.78
N TYR A 42 -2.11 5.37 -6.21
CA TYR A 42 -2.94 4.26 -6.68
C TYR A 42 -4.32 4.35 -6.05
N VAL A 43 -5.35 4.51 -6.89
CA VAL A 43 -6.71 4.82 -6.46
C VAL A 43 -7.75 3.86 -7.00
N LEU A 44 -8.74 3.56 -6.17
CA LEU A 44 -9.93 2.81 -6.52
C LEU A 44 -11.13 3.76 -6.56
N ASP A 45 -11.85 3.79 -7.67
CA ASP A 45 -13.14 4.46 -7.76
C ASP A 45 -14.20 3.54 -7.11
N ILE A 46 -14.82 4.00 -6.01
CA ILE A 46 -15.80 3.21 -5.27
C ILE A 46 -17.14 3.24 -6.04
N PRO A 47 -17.70 2.07 -6.42
CA PRO A 47 -18.99 2.00 -7.11
C PRO A 47 -20.09 2.73 -6.34
N GLY A 48 -21.04 3.34 -7.06
CA GLY A 48 -22.12 4.13 -6.44
C GLY A 48 -21.77 5.59 -6.18
N GLY A 49 -20.62 6.08 -6.68
CA GLY A 49 -20.28 7.50 -6.64
C GLY A 49 -19.73 7.97 -5.29
N HIS A 50 -19.18 7.06 -4.48
CA HIS A 50 -18.57 7.40 -3.18
C HIS A 50 -17.17 8.04 -3.30
N GLY A 51 -16.71 8.29 -4.52
CA GLY A 51 -15.42 8.94 -4.79
C GLY A 51 -14.26 7.96 -4.92
N LYS A 52 -13.04 8.53 -4.89
CA LYS A 52 -11.77 7.82 -5.08
C LYS A 52 -11.12 7.54 -3.74
N ALA A 53 -10.78 6.28 -3.49
CA ALA A 53 -10.02 5.87 -2.32
C ALA A 53 -8.58 5.52 -2.71
N PRO A 54 -7.56 6.12 -2.06
CA PRO A 54 -6.19 5.65 -2.17
C PRO A 54 -6.07 4.23 -1.60
N VAL A 55 -5.53 3.32 -2.39
CA VAL A 55 -5.39 1.89 -2.07
C VAL A 55 -3.95 1.41 -2.29
N GLY A 56 -2.98 2.31 -2.08
CA GLY A 56 -1.56 2.05 -2.22
C GLY A 56 -1.00 0.97 -1.26
N PRO A 57 0.29 0.64 -1.38
CA PRO A 57 0.92 -0.42 -0.58
C PRO A 57 0.96 -0.04 0.90
N ASN A 58 0.70 -1.03 1.77
CA ASN A 58 0.90 -0.90 3.21
C ASN A 58 2.36 -1.24 3.56
N PHE A 59 3.00 -0.36 4.32
CA PHE A 59 4.36 -0.53 4.83
C PHE A 59 4.39 -0.83 6.34
N LEU A 60 3.26 -0.68 7.05
CA LEU A 60 3.16 -1.12 8.43
C LEU A 60 3.01 -2.65 8.44
N ALA A 61 3.99 -3.35 9.02
CA ALA A 61 3.89 -4.79 9.20
C ALA A 61 2.82 -5.10 10.25
N VAL A 62 1.97 -6.08 9.96
CA VAL A 62 0.93 -6.53 10.89
C VAL A 62 1.60 -7.21 12.09
N ASN A 63 1.24 -6.80 13.30
CA ASN A 63 1.65 -7.51 14.51
C ASN A 63 0.86 -8.81 14.58
N ASP A 64 1.52 -9.96 14.60
CA ASP A 64 0.86 -11.19 15.04
C ASP A 64 0.35 -10.95 16.47
N ALA A 65 -0.94 -11.24 16.69
CA ALA A 65 -1.70 -10.85 17.87
C ALA A 65 -1.34 -11.64 19.14
N GLN A 66 -0.05 -11.79 19.45
CA GLN A 66 0.47 -12.52 20.61
C GLN A 66 1.51 -11.73 21.41
N GLU A 67 1.25 -10.46 21.71
CA GLU A 67 1.98 -9.76 22.79
C GLU A 67 0.99 -8.87 23.56
N ARG A 68 0.05 -9.53 24.25
CA ARG A 68 -0.79 -8.90 25.27
C ARG A 68 -0.11 -9.05 26.63
N GLU A 69 0.96 -8.30 26.87
CA GLU A 69 1.44 -8.02 28.23
C GLU A 69 2.38 -6.79 28.25
N GLN A 70 1.74 -5.64 28.49
CA GLN A 70 2.27 -4.42 29.15
C GLN A 70 3.06 -3.35 28.35
N PRO A 71 2.97 -2.06 28.77
CA PRO A 71 3.23 -0.88 27.92
C PRO A 71 4.56 -0.18 28.22
N LEU A 72 5.38 0.07 27.20
CA LEU A 72 6.43 1.11 27.20
C LEU A 72 6.85 1.39 25.74
N GLU A 73 6.44 2.55 25.22
CA GLU A 73 6.64 3.03 23.83
C GLU A 73 6.05 2.13 22.73
N THR A 74 4.95 2.57 22.10
CA THR A 74 4.42 1.93 20.89
C THR A 74 5.50 1.94 19.80
N ARG A 75 6.11 0.78 19.54
CA ARG A 75 7.05 0.57 18.42
C ARG A 75 6.31 0.00 17.22
N TYR A 76 6.56 0.59 16.07
CA TYR A 76 6.01 0.16 14.80
C TYR A 76 7.05 -0.66 14.05
N ARG A 77 6.60 -1.72 13.38
CA ARG A 77 7.41 -2.48 12.42
C ARG A 77 7.10 -1.95 11.03
N ILE A 78 8.07 -1.34 10.38
CA ILE A 78 7.91 -0.71 9.06
C ILE A 78 8.72 -1.51 8.04
N SER A 79 8.06 -2.06 7.03
CA SER A 79 8.75 -2.64 5.87
C SER A 79 9.19 -1.51 4.95
N ASP A 80 10.43 -1.52 4.49
CA ASP A 80 10.89 -0.58 3.48
C ASP A 80 10.60 -1.07 2.05
N TYR A 81 11.10 -0.36 1.04
CA TYR A 81 10.91 -0.71 -0.37
C TYR A 81 11.77 -1.90 -0.83
N CYS A 82 12.80 -2.27 -0.06
CA CYS A 82 13.62 -3.45 -0.27
C CYS A 82 13.01 -4.71 0.39
N GLY A 83 11.98 -4.53 1.22
CA GLY A 83 11.34 -5.59 1.99
C GLY A 83 11.99 -5.85 3.36
N GLU A 84 12.96 -5.03 3.77
CA GLU A 84 13.54 -5.12 5.11
C GLU A 84 12.58 -4.49 6.14
N VAL A 85 12.51 -5.09 7.33
CA VAL A 85 11.61 -4.63 8.40
C VAL A 85 12.41 -3.89 9.47
N HIS A 86 12.01 -2.65 9.72
CA HIS A 86 12.65 -1.71 10.64
C HIS A 86 11.76 -1.46 11.85
N LEU A 87 12.36 -1.29 13.03
CA LEU A 87 11.65 -0.82 14.22
C LEU A 87 11.67 0.71 14.28
N TYR A 88 10.52 1.33 14.54
CA TYR A 88 10.39 2.76 14.73
C TYR A 88 9.59 3.09 16.01
N PRO A 89 10.13 3.88 16.95
CA PRO A 89 11.49 4.42 16.95
C PRO A 89 12.57 3.32 17.06
N PRO A 90 13.81 3.56 16.58
CA PRO A 90 14.90 2.60 16.69
C PRO A 90 15.34 2.39 18.16
N LYS A 91 16.04 1.29 18.44
CA LYS A 91 16.70 1.09 19.74
C LYS A 91 17.82 2.12 19.89
N GLN A 92 17.87 2.79 21.05
CA GLN A 92 19.03 3.59 21.45
C GLN A 92 20.26 2.70 21.65
#